data_AF-A0A1W1YQ53-F1
#
_entry.id   AF-A0A1W1YQ53-F1
#
_cell.length_a   1.000
_cell.length_b   1.000
_cell.length_c   1.000
_cell.angle_alpha   90.00
_cell.angle_beta   90.00
_cell.angle_gamma   90.00
#
_symmetry.space_group_name_H-M   'P 1'
#
loop_
_entity.id
_entity.type
_entity.pdbx_description
1 polymer ?
#
loop_
_entity_poly.entity_id
_entity_poly.type
_entity_poly.pdbx_seq_one_letter_code
_entity_poly.pdbx_strand_id
1 'polypeptide(L)'
;MTERYTETTDWRGATWAFAVWATHFSLLWGASSMFPGMAVARWIALFATIAALGALLWLWRIRQARRGNAILLFAIGISALSILFGAMPALIG
;
A
#
# COMPACT_ATOMS: atom_id res chain seq x y z
N MET A 1 -14.50 -30.55 26.65
CA MET A 1 -13.44 -29.53 26.61
C MET A 1 -13.71 -28.64 25.41
N THR A 2 -14.11 -27.38 25.62
CA THR A 2 -14.31 -26.42 24.52
C THR A 2 -12.96 -25.82 24.16
N GLU A 3 -12.41 -26.24 23.03
CA GLU A 3 -11.19 -25.68 22.45
C GLU A 3 -11.46 -24.18 22.13
N ARG A 4 -10.75 -23.26 22.80
CA ARG A 4 -10.86 -21.82 22.50
C ARG A 4 -10.10 -21.55 21.21
N TYR A 5 -10.84 -21.35 20.11
CA TYR A 5 -10.27 -20.80 18.88
C TYR A 5 -9.60 -19.44 19.18
N THR A 6 -8.31 -19.35 18.87
CA THR A 6 -7.56 -18.09 18.94
C THR A 6 -7.11 -17.74 17.54
N GLU A 7 -7.69 -16.67 16.98
CA GLU A 7 -7.32 -16.18 15.67
C GLU A 7 -5.92 -15.57 15.70
N THR A 8 -5.01 -16.15 14.91
CA THR A 8 -3.61 -15.70 14.85
C THR A 8 -3.36 -14.77 13.66
N THR A 9 -4.34 -14.58 12.79
CA THR A 9 -4.22 -13.78 11.57
C THR A 9 -4.13 -12.28 11.87
N ASP A 10 -3.14 -11.59 11.29
CA ASP A 10 -3.00 -10.14 11.43
C ASP A 10 -3.88 -9.35 10.44
N TRP A 11 -5.20 -9.39 10.66
CA TRP A 11 -6.16 -8.62 9.86
C TRP A 11 -5.96 -7.12 9.95
N ARG A 12 -5.54 -6.60 11.11
CA ARG A 12 -5.25 -5.18 11.28
C ARG A 12 -4.10 -4.75 10.38
N GLY A 13 -3.04 -5.55 10.32
CA GLY A 13 -1.93 -5.34 9.40
C GLY A 13 -2.38 -5.32 7.94
N ALA A 14 -3.22 -6.29 7.53
CA ALA A 14 -3.76 -6.32 6.18
C ALA A 14 -4.60 -5.07 5.87
N THR A 15 -5.47 -4.63 6.77
CA THR A 15 -6.25 -3.38 6.62
C THR A 15 -5.33 -2.18 6.43
N TRP A 16 -4.24 -2.08 7.20
CA TRP A 16 -3.27 -1.00 7.05
C TRP A 16 -2.56 -1.03 5.70
N ALA A 17 -2.21 -2.21 5.17
CA ALA A 17 -1.60 -2.32 3.85
C ALA A 17 -2.53 -1.79 2.75
N PHE A 18 -3.81 -2.20 2.79
CA PHE A 18 -4.82 -1.70 1.85
C PHE A 18 -5.10 -0.21 2.02
N ALA A 19 -5.08 0.32 3.25
CA ALA A 19 -5.24 1.75 3.49
C ALA A 19 -4.11 2.58 2.86
N VAL A 20 -2.87 2.10 2.93
CA VAL A 20 -1.72 2.73 2.26
C VAL A 20 -1.92 2.75 0.75
N TRP A 21 -2.31 1.61 0.16
CA TRP A 21 -2.62 1.55 -1.27
C TRP A 21 -3.76 2.50 -1.66
N ALA A 22 -4.87 2.50 -0.92
CA ALA A 22 -6.03 3.34 -1.23
C ALA A 22 -5.66 4.83 -1.17
N THR A 23 -4.88 5.23 -0.16
CA THR A 23 -4.40 6.61 -0.01
C THR A 23 -3.51 7.00 -1.19
N HIS A 24 -2.57 6.13 -1.59
CA HIS A 24 -1.72 6.35 -2.77
C HIS A 24 -2.57 6.52 -4.04
N PHE A 25 -3.50 5.61 -4.29
CA PHE A 25 -4.39 5.68 -5.45
C PHE A 25 -5.19 6.98 -5.48
N SER A 26 -5.80 7.38 -4.36
CA SER A 26 -6.55 8.63 -4.26
C SER A 26 -5.69 9.86 -4.55
N LEU A 27 -4.42 9.88 -4.10
CA LEU A 27 -3.49 10.97 -4.38
C LEU A 27 -3.15 11.04 -5.87
N LEU A 28 -2.86 9.91 -6.52
CA LEU A 28 -2.58 9.87 -7.95
C LEU A 28 -3.80 10.32 -8.77
N TRP A 29 -4.97 9.80 -8.42
CA TRP A 29 -6.22 10.17 -9.07
C TRP A 29 -6.52 11.67 -8.92
N GLY A 30 -6.39 12.21 -7.69
CA GLY A 30 -6.57 13.63 -7.43
C GLY A 30 -5.56 14.50 -8.20
N ALA A 31 -4.27 14.13 -8.18
CA ALA A 31 -3.24 14.84 -8.93
C ALA A 31 -3.51 14.85 -10.43
N SER A 32 -3.93 13.72 -10.99
CA SER A 32 -4.28 13.61 -12.42
C SER A 32 -5.49 14.46 -12.80
N SER A 33 -6.45 14.60 -11.88
CA SER A 33 -7.67 15.37 -12.09
C SER A 33 -7.43 16.88 -11.96
N MET A 34 -6.58 17.30 -11.01
CA MET A 34 -6.25 18.72 -10.79
C MET A 34 -5.22 19.25 -11.80
N PHE A 35 -4.29 18.41 -12.26
CA PHE A 35 -3.17 18.83 -13.10
C PHE A 35 -3.03 17.98 -14.38
N PRO A 36 -4.04 17.98 -15.27
CA PRO A 36 -4.04 17.10 -16.44
C PRO A 36 -2.88 17.44 -17.40
N GLY A 37 -2.09 16.44 -17.78
CA GLY A 37 -0.97 16.57 -18.72
C GLY A 37 0.22 17.37 -18.21
N MET A 38 0.19 17.89 -16.98
CA MET A 38 1.25 18.70 -16.43
C MET A 38 2.32 17.85 -15.72
N ALA A 39 3.58 18.26 -15.83
CA ALA A 39 4.70 17.61 -15.16
C ALA A 39 4.54 17.55 -13.63
N VAL A 40 3.80 18.49 -13.04
CA VAL A 40 3.48 18.52 -11.61
C VAL A 40 2.78 17.23 -11.15
N ALA A 41 1.82 16.71 -11.92
CA ALA A 41 1.13 15.46 -11.57
C ALA A 41 2.10 14.27 -11.48
N ARG A 42 3.10 14.24 -12.37
CA ARG A 42 4.11 13.18 -12.42
C ARG A 42 5.01 13.22 -11.18
N TRP A 43 5.43 14.41 -10.74
CA TRP A 43 6.19 14.58 -9.51
C TRP A 43 5.41 14.16 -8.28
N ILE A 44 4.14 14.56 -8.17
CA ILE A 44 3.26 14.14 -7.06
C ILE A 44 3.16 12.62 -7.02
N ALA A 45 2.90 11.98 -8.17
CA ALA A 45 2.82 10.53 -8.26
C ALA A 45 4.13 9.84 -7.84
N LEU A 46 5.29 10.38 -8.22
CA LEU A 46 6.60 9.86 -7.84
C LEU A 46 6.81 9.89 -6.32
N PHE A 47 6.61 11.05 -5.69
CA PHE A 47 6.77 11.20 -4.24
C PHE A 47 5.75 10.36 -3.45
N ALA A 48 4.49 10.33 -3.90
CA ALA A 48 3.46 9.51 -3.28
C ALA A 48 3.82 8.02 -3.36
N THR A 49 4.38 7.56 -4.47
CA THR A 49 4.80 6.16 -4.67
C THR A 49 5.93 5.77 -3.71
N ILE A 50 6.97 6.62 -3.62
CA ILE A 50 8.08 6.38 -2.69
C ILE A 50 7.58 6.34 -1.24
N ALA A 51 6.71 7.28 -0.86
CA ALA A 51 6.14 7.32 0.48
C ALA A 51 5.29 6.07 0.77
N ALA A 52 4.47 5.62 -0.18
CA ALA A 52 3.62 4.45 -0.01
C ALA A 52 4.43 3.14 0.11
N LEU A 53 5.46 2.95 -0.72
CA LEU A 53 6.35 1.81 -0.61
C LEU A 53 7.13 1.83 0.72
N GLY A 54 7.60 3.01 1.15
CA GLY A 54 8.23 3.20 2.46
C GLY A 54 7.29 2.84 3.61
N ALA A 55 6.02 3.25 3.54
CA ALA A 55 5.00 2.93 4.52
C ALA A 55 4.72 1.42 4.60
N LEU A 56 4.64 0.72 3.45
CA LEU A 56 4.50 -0.74 3.42
C LEU A 56 5.73 -1.46 4.00
N LEU A 57 6.94 -1.00 3.68
CA LEU A 57 8.17 -1.56 4.23
C LEU A 57 8.23 -1.35 5.75
N TRP A 58 7.85 -0.16 6.22
CA TRP A 58 7.76 0.14 7.64
C TRP A 58 6.73 -0.75 8.34
N LEU A 59 5.55 -0.91 7.73
CA LEU A 59 4.47 -1.78 8.23
C LEU A 59 4.93 -3.22 8.36
N TRP A 60 5.67 -3.74 7.37
CA TRP A 60 6.27 -5.06 7.44
C TRP A 60 7.27 -5.18 8.59
N ARG A 61 8.20 -4.23 8.72
CA ARG A 61 9.24 -4.21 9.75
C ARG A 61 8.66 -4.23 11.17
N ILE A 62 7.60 -3.46 11.45
CA ILE A 62 7.00 -3.38 12.79
C ILE A 62 6.14 -4.61 13.15
N ARG A 63 5.68 -5.37 12.15
CA ARG A 63 4.74 -6.49 12.35
C ARG A 63 5.34 -7.87 12.05
N GLN A 64 6.57 -7.95 11.53
CA GLN A 64 7.23 -9.21 11.19
C GLN A 64 7.32 -10.24 12.32
N ALA A 65 7.38 -9.80 13.58
CA ALA A 65 7.52 -10.67 14.75
C ALA A 65 6.21 -11.37 15.19
N ARG A 66 5.07 -11.07 14.56
CA ARG A 66 3.77 -11.68 14.91
C ARG A 66 3.59 -13.05 14.24
N ARG A 67 3.00 -14.00 14.97
CA ARG A 67 2.51 -15.27 14.40
C ARG A 67 1.33 -14.98 13.46
N GLY A 68 1.13 -15.79 12.40
CA GLY A 68 -0.01 -15.65 11.48
C GLY A 68 0.11 -14.57 10.40
N ASN A 69 1.35 -14.22 10.00
CA ASN A 69 1.64 -13.14 9.06
C ASN A 69 1.39 -13.44 7.57
N ALA A 70 0.88 -14.61 7.21
CA ALA A 70 0.68 -14.96 5.80
C ALA A 70 -0.25 -13.96 5.09
N ILE A 71 -1.40 -13.66 5.69
CA ILE A 71 -2.38 -12.72 5.12
C ILE A 71 -1.83 -11.30 5.07
N LEU A 72 -1.07 -10.87 6.09
CA LEU A 72 -0.37 -9.59 6.09
C LEU A 72 0.61 -9.49 4.90
N LEU A 73 1.44 -10.50 4.69
CA LEU A 73 2.42 -10.53 3.60
C LEU A 73 1.73 -10.50 2.23
N PHE A 74 0.64 -11.25 2.06
CA PHE A 74 -0.16 -11.19 0.84
C PHE A 74 -0.77 -9.80 0.63
N ALA A 75 -1.35 -9.18 1.66
CA ALA A 75 -1.91 -7.84 1.57
C ALA A 75 -0.85 -6.79 1.21
N ILE A 76 0.34 -6.87 1.82
CA ILE A 76 1.48 -6.01 1.50
C ILE A 76 1.94 -6.24 0.05
N GLY A 77 2.06 -7.50 -0.38
CA GLY A 77 2.50 -7.84 -1.74
C GLY A 77 1.54 -7.32 -2.82
N ILE A 78 0.23 -7.56 -2.64
CA ILE A 78 -0.79 -7.06 -3.56
C ILE A 78 -0.80 -5.52 -3.56
N SER A 79 -0.77 -4.89 -2.39
CA SER A 79 -0.74 -3.43 -2.27
C SER A 79 0.48 -2.82 -2.95
N ALA A 80 1.66 -3.42 -2.77
CA ALA A 80 2.90 -2.98 -3.42
C ALA A 80 2.82 -3.10 -4.94
N LEU A 81 2.33 -4.24 -5.45
CA LEU A 81 2.10 -4.43 -6.89
C LEU A 81 1.14 -3.37 -7.43
N SER A 82 0.00 -3.15 -6.77
CA SER A 82 -0.98 -2.16 -7.20
C SER A 82 -0.42 -0.73 -7.17
N ILE A 83 0.41 -0.38 -6.19
CA ILE A 83 1.13 0.91 -6.14
C ILE A 83 2.07 1.06 -7.34
N LEU A 84 2.85 0.03 -7.66
CA LEU A 84 3.79 0.04 -8.78
C LEU A 84 3.07 0.19 -10.12
N PHE A 85 2.00 -0.57 -10.34
CA PHE A 85 1.17 -0.45 -11.55
C PHE A 85 0.47 0.92 -11.62
N GLY A 86 -0.03 1.43 -10.50
CA GLY A 86 -0.65 2.76 -10.44
C GLY A 86 0.34 3.89 -10.77
N ALA A 87 1.62 3.70 -10.49
CA ALA A 87 2.67 4.67 -10.78
C ALA A 87 3.19 4.63 -12.24
N MET A 88 2.82 3.62 -13.04
CA MET A 88 3.31 3.50 -14.43
C MET A 88 3.03 4.73 -15.32
N PRO A 89 1.83 5.35 -15.30
CA PRO A 89 1.57 6.55 -16.08
C PRO A 89 2.55 7.69 -15.76
N ALA A 90 2.97 7.82 -14.50
CA ALA A 90 3.94 8.83 -14.11
C ALA A 90 5.35 8.55 -14.67
N LEU A 91 5.72 7.26 -14.73
CA LEU A 91 7.02 6.78 -15.22
C LEU A 91 7.15 6.83 -16.75
N ILE A 92 6.09 6.46 -17.47
CA ILE A 92 6.12 6.32 -18.93
C ILE A 92 5.77 7.65 -19.62
N GLY A 93 4.83 8.40 -19.06
CA GLY A 93 4.33 9.65 -19.64
C GLY A 93 3.08 9.46 -20.46
#